data_AF-A0A371WY88-F1
#
_entry.id   AF-A0A371WY88-F1
#
_cell.length_a   1.000
_cell.length_b   1.000
_cell.length_c   1.000
_cell.angle_alpha   90.00
_cell.angle_beta   90.00
_cell.angle_gamma   90.00
#
_symmetry.space_group_name_H-M   'P 1'
#
loop_
_entity.id
_entity.type
_entity.pdbx_description
1 polymer ?
#
loop_
_entity_poly.entity_id
_entity_poly.type
_entity_poly.pdbx_seq_one_letter_code
_entity_poly.pdbx_strand_id
1 'polypeptide(L)'
;MTSEATTKTGAAPGAGHSVGPILISRGASGGVHLVDIVLVRPADRPAPDLTLSDAGAGGDTEGPVEAECLASLFASKVWRYRIKAPVEAAISYRIEGRTYRIAPCGTADLRIAYVSCNGQEDGDLDRPLEERDVMWMRLAEEHTRDPFALICEGGDQLYADDVLDCHPDISAWEEAPEEDRGTLPLSAEAREAVRRFYFERYAITYTRPAMAALSAEVPAAMMWDDHDIFDGWGSHAEPVLDGPIGRGLFEAAREMFLLFQLGVGGTDLPANFHDPSGESLGYTLDFPGLRLVVPDMRSERRPTRVMGPKGWAGFEAAMRGAPPETRILVMSSVPVMGPRLSWLEFVADHVPKARDYEDDLRDQWQSRTHRDEWKRMLTTIAETQENRPNRVTLLSGEIHLATRGEMKLKDRSLVHQLVSSGISHRAPPKAYALVLTLLARLGESPLPGRKIRMHRMPSAHTIYVEERNYMILARDGSDWSAVWDLEDQGRTDRLSLA
;
A
#
# COMPACT_ATOMS: atom_id res chain seq x y z
N MET A 1 32.53 18.78 0.85
CA MET A 1 32.37 18.58 -0.60
C MET A 1 30.88 18.40 -0.80
N THR A 2 30.26 19.33 -1.50
CA THR A 2 28.82 19.37 -1.77
C THR A 2 28.41 18.10 -2.51
N SER A 3 27.63 17.25 -1.84
CA SER A 3 26.92 16.15 -2.47
C SER A 3 25.84 16.76 -3.36
N GLU A 4 26.05 16.76 -4.67
CA GLU A 4 24.96 16.92 -5.63
C GLU A 4 24.10 15.65 -5.50
N ALA A 5 23.03 15.74 -4.72
CA ALA A 5 21.99 14.72 -4.70
C ALA A 5 21.46 14.59 -6.14
N THR A 6 21.83 13.48 -6.79
CA THR A 6 21.52 13.19 -8.17
C THR A 6 20.01 13.13 -8.36
N THR A 7 19.44 14.18 -8.95
CA THR A 7 18.11 14.20 -9.53
C THR A 7 18.10 13.22 -10.72
N LYS A 8 17.87 11.94 -10.45
CA LYS A 8 17.61 10.93 -11.51
C LYS A 8 16.16 10.98 -12.00
N THR A 9 15.57 12.17 -12.06
CA THR A 9 14.46 12.41 -12.99
C THR A 9 15.10 12.94 -14.26
N GLY A 10 14.85 12.34 -15.42
CA GLY A 10 15.41 12.81 -16.70
C GLY A 10 14.97 14.23 -17.12
N ALA A 11 14.40 15.02 -16.20
CA ALA A 11 14.02 16.41 -16.37
C ALA A 11 15.21 17.32 -16.03
N ALA A 12 15.49 18.29 -16.90
CA ALA A 12 16.48 19.32 -16.60
C ALA A 12 16.07 20.12 -15.35
N PRO A 13 17.01 20.66 -14.56
CA PRO A 13 16.69 21.50 -13.40
C PRO A 13 15.72 22.63 -13.80
N GLY A 14 14.52 22.66 -13.20
CA GLY A 14 13.48 23.64 -13.49
C GLY A 14 12.49 23.28 -14.62
N ALA A 15 12.63 22.11 -15.26
CA ALA A 15 11.63 21.58 -16.19
C ALA A 15 10.56 20.76 -15.44
N GLY A 16 9.30 20.86 -15.86
CA GLY A 16 8.22 20.06 -15.28
C GLY A 16 8.32 18.57 -15.61
N HIS A 17 7.67 17.73 -14.80
CA HIS A 17 7.72 16.27 -14.92
C HIS A 17 6.62 15.73 -15.84
N SER A 18 6.87 14.57 -16.45
CA SER A 18 5.87 13.78 -17.18
C SER A 18 5.74 12.40 -16.54
N VAL A 19 4.62 12.16 -15.86
CA VAL A 19 4.36 10.94 -15.06
C VAL A 19 2.97 10.38 -15.39
N GLY A 20 2.81 9.07 -15.30
CA GLY A 20 1.55 8.38 -15.54
C GLY A 20 1.24 8.13 -17.03
N PRO A 21 0.14 7.43 -17.33
CA PRO A 21 -1.06 7.32 -16.49
C PRO A 21 -0.91 6.47 -15.22
N ILE A 22 -1.60 6.87 -14.14
CA ILE A 22 -1.75 6.10 -12.89
C ILE A 22 -3.26 5.86 -12.67
N LEU A 23 -3.70 4.62 -12.75
CA LEU A 23 -5.11 4.25 -12.60
C LEU A 23 -5.43 3.94 -11.13
N ILE A 24 -6.46 4.59 -10.62
CA ILE A 24 -6.92 4.48 -9.23
C ILE A 24 -8.37 4.02 -9.23
N SER A 25 -8.64 2.89 -8.60
CA SER A 25 -9.98 2.34 -8.51
C SER A 25 -10.83 3.11 -7.50
N ARG A 26 -12.08 3.42 -7.86
CA ARG A 26 -13.09 4.00 -6.96
C ARG A 26 -14.20 3.00 -6.63
N GLY A 27 -13.96 1.72 -6.94
CA GLY A 27 -14.94 0.66 -6.80
C GLY A 27 -16.00 0.71 -7.90
N ALA A 28 -16.93 -0.22 -7.82
CA ALA A 28 -18.00 -0.42 -8.76
C ALA A 28 -19.37 -0.35 -8.09
N SER A 29 -20.32 0.25 -8.79
CA SER A 29 -21.72 0.33 -8.38
C SER A 29 -22.62 0.42 -9.61
N GLY A 30 -23.79 -0.23 -9.55
CA GLY A 30 -24.76 -0.20 -10.64
C GLY A 30 -24.23 -0.74 -11.98
N GLY A 31 -23.31 -1.71 -11.95
CA GLY A 31 -22.71 -2.29 -13.16
C GLY A 31 -21.57 -1.46 -13.78
N VAL A 32 -21.15 -0.38 -13.11
CA VAL A 32 -20.07 0.51 -13.57
C VAL A 32 -18.93 0.51 -12.55
N HIS A 33 -17.71 0.27 -13.01
CA HIS A 33 -16.44 0.51 -12.30
C HIS A 33 -15.98 1.94 -12.57
N LEU A 34 -15.83 2.72 -11.51
CA LEU A 34 -15.27 4.07 -11.57
C LEU A 34 -13.75 3.99 -11.42
N VAL A 35 -13.03 4.59 -12.36
CA VAL A 35 -11.56 4.65 -12.37
C VAL A 35 -11.13 6.10 -12.56
N ASP A 36 -10.25 6.57 -11.68
CA ASP A 36 -9.56 7.83 -11.86
C ASP A 36 -8.20 7.58 -12.54
N ILE A 37 -7.83 8.43 -13.47
CA ILE A 37 -6.56 8.39 -14.18
C ILE A 37 -5.78 9.66 -13.83
N VAL A 38 -4.69 9.50 -13.09
CA VAL A 38 -3.81 10.60 -12.66
C VAL A 38 -2.60 10.72 -13.57
N LEU A 39 -2.26 11.95 -13.95
CA LEU A 39 -1.12 12.30 -14.80
C LEU A 39 -0.41 13.53 -14.24
N VAL A 40 0.91 13.57 -14.36
CA VAL A 40 1.69 14.80 -14.13
C VAL A 40 2.23 15.28 -15.45
N ARG A 41 2.03 16.55 -15.80
CA ARG A 41 2.58 17.16 -17.02
C ARG A 41 3.23 18.51 -16.68
N PRO A 42 4.19 19.00 -17.48
CA PRO A 42 4.73 20.35 -17.33
C PRO A 42 3.61 21.40 -17.31
N ALA A 43 3.74 22.42 -16.46
CA ALA A 43 2.67 23.38 -16.18
C ALA A 43 2.27 24.25 -17.39
N ASP A 44 3.18 24.39 -18.36
CA ASP A 44 3.00 25.08 -19.63
C ASP A 44 2.26 24.24 -20.68
N ARG A 45 2.07 22.93 -20.43
CA ARG A 45 1.29 22.04 -21.30
C ARG A 45 -0.16 21.95 -20.83
N PRO A 46 -1.14 21.92 -21.76
CA PRO A 46 -2.53 21.63 -21.41
C PRO A 46 -2.67 20.18 -20.95
N ALA A 47 -3.80 19.88 -20.32
CA ALA A 47 -4.19 18.50 -20.06
C ALA A 47 -4.32 17.75 -21.41
N PRO A 48 -3.74 16.55 -21.56
CA PRO A 48 -3.83 15.78 -22.80
C PRO A 48 -5.28 15.32 -23.08
N ASP A 49 -5.65 15.20 -24.35
CA ASP A 49 -6.96 14.64 -24.68
C ASP A 49 -7.02 13.15 -24.34
N LEU A 50 -8.05 12.74 -23.60
CA LEU A 50 -8.35 11.34 -23.30
C LEU A 50 -9.66 10.95 -24.00
N THR A 51 -9.59 9.88 -24.79
CA THR A 51 -10.76 9.31 -25.48
C THR A 51 -10.97 7.87 -25.04
N LEU A 52 -12.21 7.49 -24.76
CA LEU A 52 -12.60 6.10 -24.53
C LEU A 52 -12.99 5.45 -25.85
N SER A 53 -12.72 4.16 -25.99
CA SER A 53 -13.22 3.34 -27.08
C SER A 53 -13.87 2.09 -26.51
N ASP A 54 -15.17 1.94 -26.77
CA ASP A 54 -15.93 0.78 -26.33
C ASP A 54 -15.54 -0.48 -27.13
N ALA A 55 -15.20 -1.54 -26.41
CA ALA A 55 -15.18 -2.89 -26.94
C ALA A 55 -16.41 -3.67 -26.45
N GLY A 56 -17.63 -3.22 -26.78
CA GLY A 56 -18.78 -4.14 -26.73
C GLY A 56 -20.18 -3.67 -26.33
N ALA A 57 -20.49 -2.39 -26.15
CA ALA A 57 -21.88 -1.97 -25.93
C ALA A 57 -22.22 -0.73 -26.76
N GLY A 58 -23.27 -0.83 -27.59
CA GLY A 58 -23.71 0.23 -28.49
C GLY A 58 -24.36 1.42 -27.78
N GLY A 59 -23.57 2.23 -27.07
CA GLY A 59 -24.02 3.48 -26.45
C GLY A 59 -22.89 4.49 -26.28
N ASP A 60 -22.81 5.46 -27.20
CA ASP A 60 -22.21 6.79 -27.06
C ASP A 60 -21.13 7.00 -25.98
N THR A 61 -19.88 6.58 -26.22
CA THR A 61 -18.72 7.11 -25.47
C THR A 61 -17.48 7.40 -26.34
N GLU A 62 -17.65 7.95 -27.55
CA GLU A 62 -16.53 8.49 -28.36
C GLU A 62 -16.16 9.95 -28.01
N GLY A 63 -16.61 10.45 -26.86
CA GLY A 63 -16.39 11.84 -26.43
C GLY A 63 -15.09 12.03 -25.63
N PRO A 64 -14.48 13.24 -25.69
CA PRO A 64 -13.36 13.58 -24.81
C PRO A 64 -13.79 13.54 -23.34
N VAL A 65 -12.95 12.96 -22.48
CA VAL A 65 -13.17 12.96 -21.03
C VAL A 65 -12.59 14.24 -20.44
N GLU A 66 -13.37 14.95 -19.63
CA GLU A 66 -12.95 16.19 -18.99
C GLU A 66 -11.81 15.95 -18.00
N ALA A 67 -10.79 16.81 -18.08
CA ALA A 67 -9.63 16.81 -17.19
C ALA A 67 -9.82 17.82 -16.06
N GLU A 68 -9.50 17.40 -14.84
CA GLU A 68 -9.48 18.26 -13.66
C GLU A 68 -8.04 18.49 -13.19
N CYS A 69 -7.66 19.75 -12.96
CA CYS A 69 -6.35 20.07 -12.38
C CYS A 69 -6.42 19.94 -10.85
N LEU A 70 -5.80 18.91 -10.29
CA LEU A 70 -5.76 18.69 -8.84
C LEU A 70 -4.78 19.62 -8.13
N ALA A 71 -3.62 19.88 -8.74
CA ALA A 71 -2.58 20.72 -8.15
C ALA A 71 -1.64 21.30 -9.21
N SER A 72 -1.01 22.44 -8.88
CA SER A 72 0.09 23.03 -9.65
C SER A 72 1.31 23.19 -8.74
N LEU A 73 2.33 22.38 -8.96
CA LEU A 73 3.48 22.23 -8.07
C LEU A 73 4.75 22.05 -8.90
N PHE A 74 5.86 22.67 -8.51
CA PHE A 74 7.20 22.42 -9.08
C PHE A 74 7.24 22.42 -10.62
N ALA A 75 6.76 23.50 -11.24
CA ALA A 75 6.64 23.66 -12.70
C ALA A 75 5.83 22.56 -13.41
N SER A 76 4.98 21.85 -12.67
CA SER A 76 4.13 20.75 -13.13
C SER A 76 2.68 20.95 -12.72
N LYS A 77 1.76 20.26 -13.40
CA LYS A 77 0.35 20.15 -13.06
C LYS A 77 -0.01 18.68 -12.90
N VAL A 78 -0.75 18.37 -11.83
CA VAL A 78 -1.34 17.07 -11.59
C VAL A 78 -2.78 17.10 -12.12
N TRP A 79 -3.08 16.24 -13.08
CA TRP A 79 -4.37 16.13 -13.74
C TRP A 79 -5.05 14.83 -13.35
N ARG A 80 -6.39 14.87 -13.28
CA ARG A 80 -7.25 13.71 -13.08
C ARG A 80 -8.31 13.64 -14.16
N TYR A 81 -8.52 12.45 -14.71
CA TYR A 81 -9.69 12.09 -15.52
C TYR A 81 -10.50 11.07 -14.76
N ARG A 82 -11.82 11.15 -14.82
CA ARG A 82 -12.71 10.12 -14.26
C ARG A 82 -13.43 9.41 -15.37
N ILE A 83 -13.22 8.10 -15.48
CA ILE A 83 -13.86 7.26 -16.48
C ILE A 83 -14.83 6.26 -15.83
N LYS A 84 -15.78 5.81 -16.63
CA LYS A 84 -16.77 4.80 -16.28
C LYS A 84 -16.52 3.57 -17.14
N ALA A 85 -16.07 2.49 -16.54
CA ALA A 85 -15.89 1.20 -17.21
C ALA A 85 -17.08 0.28 -16.88
N PRO A 86 -17.63 -0.49 -17.83
CA PRO A 86 -18.54 -1.59 -17.50
C PRO A 86 -17.81 -2.65 -16.67
N VAL A 87 -18.48 -3.21 -15.66
CA VAL A 87 -17.84 -4.22 -14.80
C VAL A 87 -17.60 -5.55 -15.51
N GLU A 88 -18.39 -5.89 -16.53
CA GLU A 88 -18.34 -7.19 -17.23
C GLU A 88 -17.54 -7.18 -18.55
N ALA A 89 -17.06 -6.01 -19.00
CA ALA A 89 -16.34 -5.91 -20.26
C ALA A 89 -15.05 -5.08 -20.12
N ALA A 90 -14.02 -5.50 -20.86
CA ALA A 90 -12.81 -4.71 -20.96
C ALA A 90 -13.08 -3.43 -21.77
N ILE A 91 -12.39 -2.34 -21.41
CA ILE A 91 -12.40 -1.10 -22.19
C ILE A 91 -11.00 -0.73 -22.62
N SER A 92 -10.91 0.18 -23.59
CA SER A 92 -9.65 0.82 -23.93
C SER A 92 -9.80 2.34 -23.86
N TYR A 93 -8.74 3.00 -23.40
CA TYR A 93 -8.64 4.44 -23.45
C TYR A 93 -7.38 4.83 -24.20
N ARG A 94 -7.42 5.99 -24.85
CA ARG A 94 -6.31 6.52 -25.62
C ARG A 94 -5.96 7.90 -25.10
N ILE A 95 -4.67 8.12 -24.85
CA ILE A 95 -4.11 9.38 -24.38
C ILE A 95 -2.71 9.56 -24.98
N GLU A 96 -2.39 10.76 -25.45
CA GLU A 96 -1.09 11.09 -26.07
C GLU A 96 -0.66 10.10 -27.18
N GLY A 97 -1.63 9.61 -27.95
CA GLY A 97 -1.39 8.67 -29.06
C GLY A 97 -1.10 7.22 -28.64
N ARG A 98 -1.19 6.88 -27.35
CA ARG A 98 -1.06 5.52 -26.83
C ARG A 98 -2.41 4.99 -26.37
N THR A 99 -2.67 3.71 -26.63
CA THR A 99 -3.89 3.00 -26.20
C THR A 99 -3.54 2.03 -25.10
N TYR A 100 -4.35 2.04 -24.04
CA TYR A 100 -4.24 1.19 -22.87
C TYR A 100 -5.53 0.42 -22.69
N ARG A 101 -5.46 -0.77 -22.09
CA ARG A 101 -6.63 -1.64 -21.86
C ARG A 101 -6.84 -1.85 -20.37
N ILE A 102 -8.10 -1.76 -19.94
CA ILE A 102 -8.53 -2.06 -18.57
C ILE A 102 -9.36 -3.34 -18.60
N ALA A 103 -8.98 -4.32 -17.79
CA ALA A 103 -9.70 -5.58 -17.65
C ALA A 103 -10.99 -5.41 -16.80
N PRO A 104 -12.04 -6.21 -17.05
CA PRO A 104 -13.27 -6.15 -16.27
C PRO A 104 -13.05 -6.62 -14.82
N CYS A 105 -13.79 -6.03 -13.88
CA CYS A 105 -13.72 -6.35 -12.45
C CYS A 105 -14.95 -7.11 -11.90
N GLY A 106 -15.96 -7.35 -12.73
CA GLY A 106 -17.24 -7.97 -12.38
C GLY A 106 -17.41 -9.41 -12.86
N THR A 107 -16.56 -9.86 -13.78
CA THR A 107 -16.62 -11.20 -14.36
C THR A 107 -16.48 -12.31 -13.31
N ALA A 108 -17.04 -13.49 -13.60
CA ALA A 108 -16.90 -14.67 -12.74
C ALA A 108 -15.42 -14.93 -12.39
N ASP A 109 -14.55 -14.78 -13.39
CA ASP A 109 -13.11 -14.90 -13.22
C ASP A 109 -12.50 -13.53 -12.95
N LEU A 110 -11.76 -13.41 -11.85
CA LEU A 110 -11.16 -12.16 -11.41
C LEU A 110 -9.73 -12.42 -10.94
N ARG A 111 -8.77 -11.62 -11.39
CA ARG A 111 -7.38 -11.69 -10.93
C ARG A 111 -6.96 -10.35 -10.32
N ILE A 112 -6.41 -10.42 -9.12
CA ILE A 112 -5.95 -9.29 -8.32
C ILE A 112 -4.49 -9.52 -7.99
N ALA A 113 -3.62 -8.58 -8.37
CA ALA A 113 -2.23 -8.57 -7.91
C ALA A 113 -2.15 -7.91 -6.52
N TYR A 114 -1.22 -8.35 -5.69
CA TYR A 114 -0.89 -7.70 -4.43
C TYR A 114 0.62 -7.51 -4.31
N VAL A 115 1.04 -6.29 -3.95
CA VAL A 115 2.44 -5.89 -3.81
C VAL A 115 2.62 -4.95 -2.61
N SER A 116 3.82 -4.93 -2.03
CA SER A 116 4.26 -3.94 -1.04
C SER A 116 5.79 -3.83 -1.04
N CYS A 117 6.34 -2.84 -0.33
CA CYS A 117 7.79 -2.69 -0.11
C CYS A 117 8.57 -2.57 -1.44
N ASN A 118 8.28 -1.48 -2.16
CA ASN A 118 8.81 -1.12 -3.47
C ASN A 118 10.05 -0.22 -3.36
N GLY A 119 11.07 -0.63 -2.62
CA GLY A 119 12.31 0.13 -2.49
C GLY A 119 13.24 -0.46 -1.44
N GLN A 120 14.13 0.34 -0.91
CA GLN A 120 14.94 0.09 0.28
C GLN A 120 15.33 1.45 0.86
N GLU A 121 15.68 1.48 2.13
CA GLU A 121 15.90 2.68 2.93
C GLU A 121 17.08 3.49 2.37
N ASP A 122 18.22 2.81 2.14
CA ASP A 122 19.46 3.44 1.67
C ASP A 122 19.75 3.15 0.20
N GLY A 123 19.95 4.20 -0.60
CA GLY A 123 20.56 4.08 -1.93
C GLY A 123 19.72 3.32 -2.98
N ASP A 124 18.39 3.22 -2.81
CA ASP A 124 17.52 2.54 -3.77
C ASP A 124 17.62 3.12 -5.20
N LEU A 125 17.82 4.44 -5.30
CA LEU A 125 17.96 5.15 -6.58
C LEU A 125 19.26 4.83 -7.33
N ASP A 126 20.22 4.21 -6.68
CA ASP A 126 21.51 3.81 -7.26
C ASP A 126 21.54 2.36 -7.73
N ARG A 127 20.51 1.58 -7.43
CA ARG A 127 20.41 0.19 -7.88
C ARG A 127 20.17 0.11 -9.39
N PRO A 128 20.82 -0.84 -10.09
CA PRO A 128 20.45 -1.17 -11.47
C PRO A 128 18.98 -1.58 -11.55
N LEU A 129 18.24 -0.97 -12.49
CA LEU A 129 16.79 -1.21 -12.61
C LEU A 129 16.49 -2.68 -12.94
N GLU A 130 17.35 -3.34 -13.71
CA GLU A 130 17.20 -4.75 -14.10
C GLU A 130 17.30 -5.70 -12.90
N GLU A 131 18.06 -5.32 -11.87
CA GLU A 131 18.14 -6.05 -10.61
C GLU A 131 16.96 -5.71 -9.72
N ARG A 132 16.73 -4.41 -9.48
CA ARG A 132 15.71 -3.92 -8.55
C ARG A 132 14.30 -4.34 -8.93
N ASP A 133 13.95 -4.17 -10.20
CA ASP A 133 12.58 -4.29 -10.70
C ASP A 133 12.29 -5.69 -11.24
N VAL A 134 13.12 -6.70 -10.94
CA VAL A 134 12.96 -8.06 -11.49
C VAL A 134 11.55 -8.63 -11.25
N MET A 135 10.99 -8.43 -10.06
CA MET A 135 9.64 -8.92 -9.74
C MET A 135 8.54 -8.06 -10.36
N TRP A 136 8.76 -6.75 -10.52
CA TRP A 136 7.86 -5.89 -11.29
C TRP A 136 7.82 -6.27 -12.77
N MET A 137 8.96 -6.60 -13.37
CA MET A 137 9.03 -7.10 -14.75
C MET A 137 8.27 -8.42 -14.89
N ARG A 138 8.45 -9.38 -13.97
CA ARG A 138 7.67 -10.64 -13.94
C ARG A 138 6.16 -10.38 -13.79
N LEU A 139 5.77 -9.44 -12.93
CA LEU A 139 4.36 -9.07 -12.75
C LEU A 139 3.76 -8.43 -14.01
N ALA A 140 4.50 -7.58 -14.70
CA ALA A 140 4.08 -6.98 -15.98
C ALA A 140 3.94 -8.04 -17.09
N GLU A 141 4.85 -9.01 -17.15
CA GLU A 141 4.74 -10.17 -18.04
C GLU A 141 3.52 -11.04 -17.70
N GLU A 142 3.24 -11.24 -16.41
CA GLU A 142 2.05 -11.94 -15.94
C GLU A 142 0.77 -11.21 -16.40
N HIS A 143 0.70 -9.89 -16.23
CA HIS A 143 -0.41 -9.06 -16.68
C HIS A 143 -0.64 -9.15 -18.20
N THR A 144 0.45 -9.13 -18.96
CA THR A 144 0.40 -9.25 -20.43
C THR A 144 -0.19 -10.60 -20.86
N ARG A 145 0.12 -11.67 -20.12
CA ARG A 145 -0.34 -13.03 -20.44
C ARG A 145 -1.78 -13.27 -20.01
N ASP A 146 -2.11 -12.80 -18.82
CA ASP A 146 -3.42 -12.93 -18.19
C ASP A 146 -3.67 -11.62 -17.44
N PRO A 147 -4.60 -10.77 -17.88
CA PRO A 147 -4.80 -9.45 -17.28
C PRO A 147 -5.26 -9.50 -15.82
N PHE A 148 -4.82 -8.50 -15.06
CA PHE A 148 -5.33 -8.21 -13.72
C PHE A 148 -6.43 -7.17 -13.84
N ALA A 149 -7.51 -7.35 -13.10
CA ALA A 149 -8.58 -6.36 -12.99
C ALA A 149 -8.25 -5.28 -11.96
N LEU A 150 -7.45 -5.64 -10.95
CA LEU A 150 -7.04 -4.78 -9.85
C LEU A 150 -5.61 -5.12 -9.42
N ILE A 151 -4.91 -4.11 -8.90
CA ILE A 151 -3.69 -4.28 -8.12
C ILE A 151 -3.89 -3.64 -6.74
N CYS A 152 -3.56 -4.38 -5.68
CA CYS A 152 -3.55 -3.88 -4.32
C CYS A 152 -2.11 -3.55 -3.93
N GLU A 153 -1.90 -2.30 -3.56
CA GLU A 153 -0.61 -1.73 -3.18
C GLU A 153 -0.66 -1.46 -1.67
N GLY A 154 0.00 -2.33 -0.92
CA GLY A 154 -0.20 -2.53 0.52
C GLY A 154 0.58 -1.63 1.46
N GLY A 155 1.17 -0.53 0.98
CA GLY A 155 2.13 0.28 1.73
C GLY A 155 3.56 0.15 1.20
N ASP A 156 4.38 1.15 1.51
CA ASP A 156 5.76 1.33 1.04
C ASP A 156 5.86 1.29 -0.48
N GLN A 157 4.94 1.98 -1.14
CA GLN A 157 5.07 2.20 -2.57
C GLN A 157 6.21 3.17 -2.85
N LEU A 158 6.46 4.08 -1.90
CA LEU A 158 7.56 4.99 -1.83
C LEU A 158 8.48 4.59 -0.66
N TYR A 159 9.80 4.57 -0.89
CA TYR A 159 10.80 4.66 0.18
C TYR A 159 11.35 6.07 0.19
N ALA A 160 10.97 6.83 1.21
CA ALA A 160 11.19 8.26 1.33
C ALA A 160 12.23 8.63 2.39
N ASP A 161 12.93 7.67 2.96
CA ASP A 161 13.80 7.85 4.14
C ASP A 161 14.92 8.87 3.90
N ASP A 162 15.45 8.96 2.67
CA ASP A 162 16.41 9.99 2.26
C ASP A 162 15.88 11.44 2.44
N VAL A 163 14.59 11.65 2.78
CA VAL A 163 14.04 12.97 3.10
C VAL A 163 14.80 13.61 4.26
N LEU A 164 15.38 12.80 5.15
CA LEU A 164 16.14 13.28 6.30
C LEU A 164 17.41 14.06 5.89
N ASP A 165 17.87 13.88 4.65
CA ASP A 165 19.02 14.56 4.06
C ASP A 165 18.64 15.69 3.09
N CYS A 166 17.34 15.98 2.92
CA CYS A 166 16.89 16.88 1.85
C CYS A 166 17.19 18.38 2.10
N HIS A 167 17.44 18.77 3.37
CA HIS A 167 17.69 20.16 3.75
C HIS A 167 18.42 20.26 5.10
N PRO A 168 19.31 21.27 5.32
CA PRO A 168 20.05 21.43 6.58
C PRO A 168 19.21 21.46 7.85
N ASP A 169 18.02 22.08 7.83
CA ASP A 169 17.08 22.05 8.97
C ASP A 169 16.67 20.62 9.36
N ILE A 170 16.46 19.75 8.36
CA ILE A 170 16.03 18.36 8.59
C ILE A 170 17.21 17.54 9.08
N SER A 171 18.38 17.68 8.46
CA SER A 171 19.59 16.99 8.91
C SER A 171 19.98 17.40 10.34
N ALA A 172 19.88 18.69 10.67
CA ALA A 172 20.12 19.17 12.03
C ALA A 172 19.11 18.63 13.05
N TRP A 173 17.87 18.37 12.62
CA TRP A 173 16.86 17.72 13.44
C TRP A 173 17.14 16.25 13.65
N GLU A 174 17.57 15.53 12.62
CA GLU A 174 17.96 14.13 12.75
C GLU A 174 19.22 13.96 13.60
N GLU A 175 20.19 14.88 13.52
CA GLU A 175 21.38 14.86 14.36
C GLU A 175 21.12 15.27 15.82
N ALA A 176 19.97 15.90 16.12
CA ALA A 176 19.65 16.39 17.45
C ALA A 176 19.19 15.27 18.40
N PRO A 177 19.47 15.39 19.72
CA PRO A 177 18.88 14.52 20.73
C PRO A 177 17.35 14.51 20.62
N GLU A 178 16.73 13.33 20.78
CA GLU A 178 15.27 13.14 20.62
C GLU A 178 14.44 14.13 21.46
N GLU A 179 14.92 14.47 22.67
CA GLU A 179 14.27 15.43 23.58
C GLU A 179 14.24 16.88 23.04
N ASP A 180 15.18 17.24 22.16
CA ASP A 180 15.28 18.56 21.55
C ASP A 180 14.51 18.65 20.23
N ARG A 181 14.35 17.52 19.52
CA ARG A 181 13.74 17.42 18.19
C ARG A 181 12.37 18.06 18.09
N GLY A 182 11.56 17.99 19.16
CA GLY A 182 10.21 18.55 19.17
C GLY A 182 10.13 20.09 19.14
N THR A 183 11.25 20.79 19.33
CA THR A 183 11.29 22.27 19.38
C THR A 183 11.96 22.91 18.18
N LEU A 184 12.68 22.13 17.36
CA LEU A 184 13.43 22.66 16.23
C LEU A 184 12.47 23.22 15.15
N PRO A 185 12.73 24.45 14.65
CA PRO A 185 11.85 25.10 13.70
C PRO A 185 12.02 24.49 12.30
N LEU A 186 10.92 24.49 11.54
CA LEU A 186 10.95 24.22 10.10
C LEU A 186 10.86 25.55 9.34
N SER A 187 11.94 25.95 8.65
CA SER A 187 11.91 27.14 7.79
C SER A 187 10.96 26.95 6.60
N ALA A 188 10.58 28.06 5.95
CA ALA A 188 9.74 28.01 4.75
C ALA A 188 10.47 27.32 3.59
N GLU A 189 11.78 27.53 3.49
CA GLU A 189 12.67 26.91 2.52
C GLU A 189 12.76 25.40 2.74
N ALA A 190 12.95 24.96 3.99
CA ALA A 190 12.95 23.54 4.34
C ALA A 190 11.61 22.87 4.03
N ARG A 191 10.49 23.54 4.35
CA ARG A 191 9.14 23.03 4.03
C ARG A 191 8.97 22.80 2.53
N GLU A 192 9.42 23.73 1.69
CA GLU A 192 9.33 23.57 0.24
C GLU A 192 10.30 22.49 -0.29
N ALA A 193 11.48 22.35 0.31
CA ALA A 193 12.43 21.29 -0.03
C ALA A 193 11.86 19.89 0.25
N VAL A 194 11.24 19.70 1.41
CA VAL A 194 10.57 18.44 1.78
C VAL A 194 9.43 18.13 0.80
N ARG A 195 8.55 19.10 0.49
CA ARG A 195 7.47 18.90 -0.49
C ARG A 195 8.02 18.51 -1.87
N ARG A 196 9.11 19.16 -2.31
CA ARG A 196 9.76 18.84 -3.58
C ARG A 196 10.33 17.43 -3.57
N PHE A 197 10.98 17.02 -2.47
CA PHE A 197 11.55 15.69 -2.32
C PHE A 197 10.49 14.60 -2.56
N TYR A 198 9.35 14.65 -1.85
CA TYR A 198 8.30 13.64 -2.03
C TYR A 198 7.73 13.65 -3.46
N PHE A 199 7.48 14.84 -4.03
CA PHE A 199 7.00 14.96 -5.40
C PHE A 199 7.94 14.31 -6.41
N GLU A 200 9.25 14.59 -6.30
CA GLU A 200 10.26 14.01 -7.17
C GLU A 200 10.38 12.50 -6.96
N ARG A 201 10.30 12.01 -5.72
CA ARG A 201 10.35 10.57 -5.42
C ARG A 201 9.17 9.84 -6.06
N TYR A 202 7.95 10.37 -5.98
CA TYR A 202 6.80 9.83 -6.68
C TYR A 202 6.96 9.87 -8.21
N ALA A 203 7.49 10.97 -8.75
CA ALA A 203 7.75 11.10 -10.17
C ALA A 203 8.75 10.06 -10.67
N ILE A 204 9.80 9.75 -9.90
CA ILE A 204 10.74 8.67 -10.20
C ILE A 204 10.01 7.32 -10.17
N THR A 205 9.31 7.01 -9.07
CA THR A 205 8.64 5.70 -8.90
C THR A 205 7.69 5.38 -10.03
N TYR A 206 6.79 6.30 -10.39
CA TYR A 206 5.79 6.09 -11.44
C TYR A 206 6.31 6.29 -12.87
N THR A 207 7.60 6.58 -13.06
CA THR A 207 8.26 6.57 -14.38
C THR A 207 9.15 5.35 -14.60
N ARG A 208 9.33 4.50 -13.57
CA ARG A 208 10.02 3.21 -13.73
C ARG A 208 9.27 2.33 -14.73
N PRO A 209 9.94 1.67 -15.70
CA PRO A 209 9.26 1.09 -16.85
C PRO A 209 8.14 0.09 -16.53
N ALA A 210 8.40 -0.87 -15.64
CA ALA A 210 7.41 -1.90 -15.29
C ALA A 210 6.26 -1.32 -14.45
N MET A 211 6.57 -0.44 -13.49
CA MET A 211 5.56 0.29 -12.70
C MET A 211 4.66 1.13 -13.62
N ALA A 212 5.25 1.92 -14.51
CA ALA A 212 4.51 2.79 -15.43
C ALA A 212 3.63 2.02 -16.43
N ALA A 213 4.07 0.83 -16.85
CA ALA A 213 3.28 -0.05 -17.70
C ALA A 213 2.04 -0.59 -16.95
N LEU A 214 2.23 -1.11 -15.74
CA LEU A 214 1.14 -1.64 -14.92
C LEU A 214 0.18 -0.54 -14.44
N SER A 215 0.70 0.60 -13.98
CA SER A 215 -0.11 1.72 -13.48
C SER A 215 -1.00 2.33 -14.57
N ALA A 216 -0.65 2.14 -15.85
CA ALA A 216 -1.44 2.60 -16.98
C ALA A 216 -2.55 1.61 -17.41
N GLU A 217 -2.53 0.36 -16.95
CA GLU A 217 -3.49 -0.67 -17.40
C GLU A 217 -4.30 -1.29 -16.25
N VAL A 218 -3.77 -1.30 -15.03
CA VAL A 218 -4.36 -1.95 -13.87
C VAL A 218 -4.83 -0.92 -12.85
N PRO A 219 -6.16 -0.77 -12.62
CA PRO A 219 -6.68 0.08 -11.55
C PRO A 219 -6.19 -0.38 -10.17
N ALA A 220 -5.59 0.53 -9.43
CA ALA A 220 -4.99 0.24 -8.13
C ALA A 220 -5.89 0.60 -6.95
N ALA A 221 -5.78 -0.16 -5.87
CA ALA A 221 -6.20 0.20 -4.53
C ALA A 221 -4.95 0.32 -3.67
N MET A 222 -4.65 1.55 -3.23
CA MET A 222 -3.39 1.90 -2.56
C MET A 222 -3.62 2.30 -1.10
N MET A 223 -2.71 1.90 -0.23
CA MET A 223 -2.54 2.47 1.11
C MET A 223 -1.08 2.86 1.30
N TRP A 224 -0.81 3.78 2.22
CA TRP A 224 0.55 4.09 2.65
C TRP A 224 0.96 3.28 3.89
N ASP A 225 2.26 3.13 4.08
CA ASP A 225 2.88 2.75 5.35
C ASP A 225 3.87 3.84 5.81
N ASP A 226 4.80 3.52 6.71
CA ASP A 226 5.75 4.48 7.27
C ASP A 226 6.79 4.94 6.27
N HIS A 227 7.39 4.08 5.44
CA HIS A 227 8.41 4.53 4.48
C HIS A 227 7.86 5.48 3.40
N ASP A 228 6.53 5.55 3.23
CA ASP A 228 5.89 6.58 2.41
C ASP A 228 5.99 7.99 3.05
N ILE A 229 6.33 8.06 4.34
CA ILE A 229 6.59 9.24 5.14
C ILE A 229 8.08 9.26 5.53
N PHE A 230 8.48 8.46 6.51
CA PHE A 230 9.85 8.03 6.81
C PHE A 230 9.78 6.88 7.82
N ASP A 231 10.83 6.08 7.87
CA ASP A 231 10.99 4.90 8.72
C ASP A 231 10.43 5.07 10.16
N GLY A 232 9.59 4.13 10.58
CA GLY A 232 8.97 4.09 11.90
C GLY A 232 7.92 5.17 12.18
N TRP A 233 7.40 5.88 11.15
CA TRP A 233 6.39 6.93 11.34
C TRP A 233 5.21 6.46 12.20
N GLY A 234 4.97 7.18 13.30
CA GLY A 234 3.91 6.88 14.26
C GLY A 234 4.35 6.04 15.47
N SER A 235 5.55 5.46 15.46
CA SER A 235 6.16 4.82 16.63
C SER A 235 7.20 5.69 17.35
N HIS A 236 7.72 6.73 16.69
CA HIS A 236 8.52 7.78 17.30
C HIS A 236 7.78 8.53 18.42
N ALA A 237 8.52 9.05 19.40
CA ALA A 237 7.94 9.79 20.52
C ALA A 237 7.08 10.99 20.07
N GLU A 238 6.02 11.29 20.84
CA GLU A 238 5.07 12.36 20.48
C GLU A 238 5.73 13.72 20.18
N PRO A 239 6.76 14.19 20.91
CA PRO A 239 7.46 15.43 20.54
C PRO A 239 8.09 15.41 19.15
N VAL A 240 8.60 14.26 18.70
CA VAL A 240 9.19 14.08 17.36
C VAL A 240 8.08 14.22 16.30
N LEU A 241 6.93 13.58 16.52
CA LEU A 241 5.79 13.60 15.60
C LEU A 241 5.09 14.97 15.55
N ASP A 242 4.85 15.58 16.71
CA ASP A 242 4.05 16.80 16.85
C ASP A 242 4.89 18.09 16.72
N GLY A 243 6.22 17.97 16.66
CA GLY A 243 7.16 19.07 16.45
C GLY A 243 7.00 19.75 15.08
N PRO A 244 7.56 20.96 14.87
CA PRO A 244 7.45 21.68 13.60
C PRO A 244 7.94 20.88 12.39
N ILE A 245 9.05 20.15 12.52
CA ILE A 245 9.62 19.34 11.44
C ILE A 245 8.81 18.05 11.22
N GLY A 246 8.49 17.28 12.27
CA GLY A 246 7.68 16.06 12.15
C GLY A 246 6.33 16.31 11.48
N ARG A 247 5.61 17.37 11.88
CA ARG A 247 4.37 17.78 11.20
C ARG A 247 4.59 18.19 9.74
N GLY A 248 5.69 18.87 9.44
CA GLY A 248 6.01 19.29 8.07
C GLY A 248 6.33 18.10 7.15
N LEU A 249 7.05 17.10 7.64
CA LEU A 249 7.30 15.83 6.93
C LEU A 249 5.97 15.13 6.62
N PHE A 250 5.12 14.95 7.63
CA PHE A 250 3.79 14.34 7.45
C PHE A 250 2.90 15.11 6.50
N GLU A 251 2.79 16.43 6.65
CA GLU A 251 1.97 17.30 5.77
C GLU A 251 2.40 17.15 4.30
N ALA A 252 3.70 17.12 4.03
CA ALA A 252 4.25 16.99 2.69
C ALA A 252 4.08 15.57 2.11
N ALA A 253 4.39 14.54 2.88
CA ALA A 253 4.18 13.13 2.48
C ALA A 253 2.70 12.90 2.14
N ARG A 254 1.81 13.35 3.02
CA ARG A 254 0.36 13.24 2.88
C ARG A 254 -0.17 13.99 1.66
N GLU A 255 0.31 15.20 1.38
CA GLU A 255 -0.06 15.95 0.17
C GLU A 255 0.22 15.11 -1.08
N MET A 256 1.42 14.51 -1.17
CA MET A 256 1.80 13.73 -2.34
C MET A 256 1.08 12.36 -2.39
N PHE A 257 0.86 11.71 -1.25
CA PHE A 257 0.04 10.50 -1.17
C PHE A 257 -1.38 10.74 -1.70
N LEU A 258 -2.02 11.84 -1.27
CA LEU A 258 -3.34 12.22 -1.74
C LEU A 258 -3.37 12.45 -3.25
N LEU A 259 -2.36 13.13 -3.80
CA LEU A 259 -2.28 13.44 -5.23
C LEU A 259 -1.97 12.21 -6.10
N PHE A 260 -0.93 11.45 -5.77
CA PHE A 260 -0.41 10.36 -6.61
C PHE A 260 -1.12 9.04 -6.39
N GLN A 261 -1.35 8.63 -5.14
CA GLN A 261 -1.92 7.32 -4.81
C GLN A 261 -3.43 7.35 -4.59
N LEU A 262 -3.98 8.49 -4.16
CA LEU A 262 -5.42 8.62 -3.96
C LEU A 262 -6.12 9.51 -4.98
N GLY A 263 -5.41 10.20 -5.89
CA GLY A 263 -6.01 11.06 -6.92
C GLY A 263 -6.97 12.11 -6.37
N VAL A 264 -6.65 12.69 -5.21
CA VAL A 264 -7.41 13.73 -4.52
C VAL A 264 -6.60 15.02 -4.52
N GLY A 265 -7.22 16.11 -4.99
CA GLY A 265 -6.74 17.47 -4.80
C GLY A 265 -7.60 18.19 -3.77
N GLY A 266 -6.98 19.04 -2.93
CA GLY A 266 -7.69 19.78 -1.89
C GLY A 266 -8.18 18.90 -0.73
N THR A 267 -9.28 19.29 -0.08
CA THR A 267 -9.81 18.66 1.13
C THR A 267 -11.02 17.75 0.90
N ASP A 268 -11.59 17.74 -0.31
CA ASP A 268 -12.82 17.01 -0.60
C ASP A 268 -12.53 15.54 -0.95
N LEU A 269 -12.68 14.67 0.06
CA LEU A 269 -12.48 13.23 -0.12
C LEU A 269 -13.67 12.57 -0.86
N PRO A 270 -13.39 11.57 -1.73
CA PRO A 270 -14.43 10.77 -2.37
C PRO A 270 -15.37 10.08 -1.36
N ALA A 271 -16.62 9.85 -1.75
CA ALA A 271 -17.66 9.31 -0.87
C ALA A 271 -17.39 7.90 -0.32
N ASN A 272 -16.42 7.17 -0.87
CA ASN A 272 -16.04 5.84 -0.41
C ASN A 272 -15.01 5.85 0.74
N PHE A 273 -14.50 7.04 1.12
CA PHE A 273 -13.71 7.25 2.33
C PHE A 273 -14.61 7.27 3.56
N HIS A 274 -14.09 6.77 4.68
CA HIS A 274 -14.86 6.58 5.90
C HIS A 274 -15.01 7.86 6.72
N ASP A 275 -14.05 8.79 6.62
CA ASP A 275 -14.07 10.07 7.33
C ASP A 275 -13.94 11.26 6.37
N PRO A 276 -15.03 12.01 6.12
CA PRO A 276 -15.01 13.17 5.22
C PRO A 276 -14.08 14.31 5.66
N SER A 277 -13.65 14.34 6.93
CA SER A 277 -12.72 15.37 7.41
C SER A 277 -11.28 15.11 6.97
N GLY A 278 -10.98 13.87 6.57
CA GLY A 278 -9.66 13.40 6.20
C GLY A 278 -8.72 13.16 7.37
N GLU A 279 -9.16 13.24 8.63
CA GLU A 279 -8.33 12.83 9.76
C GLU A 279 -7.89 11.36 9.61
N SER A 280 -8.79 10.50 9.09
CA SER A 280 -8.47 9.15 8.62
C SER A 280 -8.66 9.05 7.11
N LEU A 281 -7.73 8.37 6.44
CA LEU A 281 -7.79 8.08 5.01
C LEU A 281 -8.34 6.69 4.69
N GLY A 282 -8.93 6.00 5.68
CA GLY A 282 -9.53 4.68 5.45
C GLY A 282 -10.69 4.74 4.45
N TYR A 283 -10.78 3.75 3.56
CA TYR A 283 -11.82 3.68 2.53
C TYR A 283 -12.24 2.24 2.21
N THR A 284 -13.35 2.10 1.49
CA THR A 284 -13.87 0.82 1.01
C THR A 284 -14.05 0.87 -0.50
N LEU A 285 -13.76 -0.23 -1.20
CA LEU A 285 -14.14 -0.43 -2.61
C LEU A 285 -15.04 -1.65 -2.72
N ASP A 286 -16.21 -1.48 -3.32
CA ASP A 286 -17.14 -2.56 -3.61
C ASP A 286 -17.02 -3.01 -5.07
N PHE A 287 -17.17 -4.30 -5.32
CA PHE A 287 -17.23 -4.91 -6.65
C PHE A 287 -18.28 -6.04 -6.63
N PRO A 288 -18.73 -6.54 -7.79
CA PRO A 288 -19.61 -7.70 -7.82
C PRO A 288 -19.02 -8.90 -7.03
N GLY A 289 -19.63 -9.23 -5.89
CA GLY A 289 -19.23 -10.34 -5.00
C GLY A 289 -17.96 -10.13 -4.17
N LEU A 290 -17.37 -8.93 -4.18
CA LEU A 290 -16.14 -8.61 -3.47
C LEU A 290 -16.22 -7.22 -2.80
N ARG A 291 -15.74 -7.12 -1.57
CA ARG A 291 -15.44 -5.85 -0.88
C ARG A 291 -13.97 -5.82 -0.49
N LEU A 292 -13.29 -4.74 -0.82
CA LEU A 292 -11.96 -4.41 -0.31
C LEU A 292 -12.09 -3.33 0.77
N VAL A 293 -11.60 -3.62 1.98
CA VAL A 293 -11.55 -2.67 3.11
C VAL A 293 -10.09 -2.26 3.30
N VAL A 294 -9.82 -0.97 3.18
CA VAL A 294 -8.48 -0.39 3.30
C VAL A 294 -8.49 0.57 4.49
N PRO A 295 -8.10 0.12 5.69
CA PRO A 295 -7.94 0.99 6.85
C PRO A 295 -6.73 1.92 6.65
N ASP A 296 -6.71 3.03 7.39
CA ASP A 296 -5.55 3.92 7.49
C ASP A 296 -4.86 3.69 8.82
N MET A 297 -3.61 3.24 8.75
CA MET A 297 -2.82 2.85 9.90
C MET A 297 -1.69 3.85 10.21
N ARG A 298 -1.63 5.00 9.52
CA ARG A 298 -0.57 5.99 9.69
C ARG A 298 -1.05 7.40 10.04
N SER A 299 -2.22 7.87 9.55
CA SER A 299 -2.65 9.25 9.85
C SER A 299 -2.90 9.52 11.33
N GLU A 300 -3.58 8.59 12.01
CA GLU A 300 -3.95 8.73 13.43
C GLU A 300 -2.98 8.03 14.38
N ARG A 301 -1.93 7.40 13.82
CA ARG A 301 -0.97 6.57 14.55
C ARG A 301 -0.18 7.39 15.57
N ARG A 302 0.03 6.79 16.73
CA ARG A 302 0.83 7.28 17.85
C ARG A 302 1.56 6.09 18.49
N PRO A 303 2.59 6.31 19.32
CA PRO A 303 3.38 5.22 19.91
C PRO A 303 2.56 4.18 20.69
N THR A 304 1.39 4.59 21.19
CA THR A 304 0.50 3.73 21.95
C THR A 304 -0.81 3.37 21.23
N ARG A 305 -0.95 3.78 19.96
CA ARG A 305 -2.19 3.64 19.20
C ARG A 305 -1.95 3.51 17.70
N VAL A 306 -2.48 2.47 17.08
CA VAL A 306 -2.41 2.26 15.61
C VAL A 306 -3.48 3.07 14.88
N MET A 307 -4.75 2.96 15.27
CA MET A 307 -5.85 3.69 14.64
C MET A 307 -6.57 4.59 15.65
N GLY A 308 -6.93 5.79 15.23
CA GLY A 308 -7.71 6.70 16.06
C GLY A 308 -9.21 6.42 16.00
N PRO A 309 -10.03 7.23 16.71
CA PRO A 309 -11.47 7.03 16.77
C PRO A 309 -12.15 7.04 15.39
N LYS A 310 -11.66 7.84 14.44
CA LYS A 310 -12.25 7.95 13.10
C LYS A 310 -11.95 6.71 12.27
N GLY A 311 -10.70 6.29 12.22
CA GLY A 311 -10.27 5.06 11.53
C GLY A 311 -11.00 3.84 12.07
N TRP A 312 -11.10 3.69 13.41
CA TRP A 312 -11.84 2.58 14.02
C TRP A 312 -13.33 2.59 13.67
N ALA A 313 -13.98 3.75 13.76
CA ALA A 313 -15.40 3.87 13.43
C ALA A 313 -15.66 3.50 11.96
N GLY A 314 -14.80 3.98 11.05
CA GLY A 314 -14.84 3.67 9.63
C GLY A 314 -14.64 2.20 9.33
N PHE A 315 -13.55 1.62 9.82
CA PHE A 315 -13.22 0.21 9.65
C PHE A 315 -14.35 -0.71 10.13
N GLU A 316 -14.84 -0.50 11.35
CA GLU A 316 -15.91 -1.33 11.89
C GLU A 316 -17.23 -1.15 11.13
N ALA A 317 -17.54 0.06 10.65
CA ALA A 317 -18.71 0.30 9.81
C ALA A 317 -18.57 -0.39 8.45
N ALA A 318 -17.40 -0.36 7.83
CA ALA A 318 -17.11 -1.06 6.57
C ALA A 318 -17.28 -2.58 6.70
N MET A 319 -16.74 -3.16 7.78
CA MET A 319 -16.88 -4.58 8.10
C MET A 319 -18.34 -4.94 8.41
N ARG A 320 -19.05 -4.13 9.21
CA ARG A 320 -20.47 -4.35 9.53
C ARG A 320 -21.39 -4.16 8.33
N GLY A 321 -21.05 -3.28 7.39
CA GLY A 321 -21.88 -2.93 6.24
C GLY A 321 -21.66 -3.82 5.01
N ALA A 322 -20.84 -4.87 5.09
CA ALA A 322 -20.59 -5.76 3.97
C ALA A 322 -21.87 -6.49 3.56
N PRO A 323 -22.23 -6.54 2.26
CA PRO A 323 -23.39 -7.31 1.82
C PRO A 323 -23.22 -8.81 2.16
N PRO A 324 -24.30 -9.55 2.40
CA PRO A 324 -24.23 -10.99 2.60
C PRO A 324 -23.51 -11.70 1.45
N GLU A 325 -22.82 -12.80 1.76
CA GLU A 325 -22.17 -13.69 0.78
C GLU A 325 -21.05 -13.01 -0.05
N THR A 326 -20.65 -11.79 0.32
CA THR A 326 -19.54 -11.06 -0.30
C THR A 326 -18.21 -11.49 0.29
N ARG A 327 -17.19 -11.73 -0.54
CA ARG A 327 -15.81 -11.90 -0.07
C ARG A 327 -15.30 -10.57 0.46
N ILE A 328 -14.71 -10.54 1.65
CA ILE A 328 -14.10 -9.34 2.20
C ILE A 328 -12.59 -9.53 2.20
N LEU A 329 -11.88 -8.69 1.46
CA LEU A 329 -10.44 -8.53 1.56
C LEU A 329 -10.16 -7.34 2.46
N VAL A 330 -9.30 -7.49 3.45
CA VAL A 330 -8.85 -6.40 4.33
C VAL A 330 -7.37 -6.21 4.10
N MET A 331 -6.97 -5.02 3.68
CA MET A 331 -5.55 -4.65 3.64
C MET A 331 -5.11 -4.22 5.04
N SER A 332 -3.89 -4.58 5.41
CA SER A 332 -3.25 -4.13 6.64
C SER A 332 -1.78 -4.01 6.32
N SER A 333 -1.22 -2.81 6.41
CA SER A 333 0.15 -2.54 5.98
C SER A 333 1.14 -3.45 6.72
N VAL A 334 0.96 -3.55 8.05
CA VAL A 334 1.65 -4.55 8.87
C VAL A 334 0.81 -5.84 9.11
N PRO A 335 1.41 -7.04 9.17
CA PRO A 335 0.72 -8.31 9.41
C PRO A 335 -0.09 -8.35 10.73
N VAL A 336 -1.40 -8.61 10.64
CA VAL A 336 -2.29 -8.74 11.82
C VAL A 336 -2.04 -10.04 12.58
N MET A 337 -1.74 -11.13 11.88
CA MET A 337 -1.41 -12.44 12.43
C MET A 337 0.09 -12.65 12.31
N GLY A 338 0.75 -12.98 13.42
CA GLY A 338 2.20 -13.07 13.45
C GLY A 338 2.71 -14.02 14.52
N PRO A 339 4.04 -14.21 14.59
CA PRO A 339 4.65 -14.96 15.66
C PRO A 339 4.58 -14.16 16.97
N ARG A 340 4.93 -14.79 18.08
CA ARG A 340 4.91 -14.13 19.39
C ARG A 340 6.09 -13.17 19.56
N LEU A 341 5.98 -11.96 18.99
CA LEU A 341 7.04 -10.95 18.98
C LEU A 341 7.37 -10.38 20.36
N SER A 342 6.44 -10.47 21.33
CA SER A 342 6.69 -10.08 22.73
C SER A 342 7.89 -10.76 23.41
N TRP A 343 8.39 -11.89 22.88
CA TRP A 343 9.65 -12.48 23.34
C TRP A 343 10.88 -11.78 22.76
N LEU A 344 10.81 -11.29 21.52
CA LEU A 344 11.88 -10.51 20.90
C LEU A 344 11.96 -9.12 21.54
N GLU A 345 10.82 -8.47 21.80
CA GLU A 345 10.77 -7.22 22.58
C GLU A 345 11.42 -7.40 23.95
N PHE A 346 11.06 -8.46 24.69
CA PHE A 346 11.65 -8.73 26.00
C PHE A 346 13.18 -8.93 25.91
N VAL A 347 13.70 -9.52 24.84
CA VAL A 347 15.14 -9.66 24.64
C VAL A 347 15.78 -8.31 24.27
N ALA A 348 15.13 -7.53 23.40
CA ALA A 348 15.58 -6.20 23.00
C ALA A 348 15.68 -5.24 24.20
N ASP A 349 14.69 -5.24 25.08
CA ASP A 349 14.66 -4.47 26.34
C ASP A 349 15.90 -4.70 27.22
N HIS A 350 16.49 -5.89 27.16
CA HIS A 350 17.61 -6.33 28.00
C HIS A 350 18.96 -6.36 27.27
N VAL A 351 18.99 -6.10 25.96
CA VAL A 351 20.20 -6.16 25.12
C VAL A 351 20.36 -4.83 24.38
N PRO A 352 21.30 -3.95 24.78
CA PRO A 352 21.43 -2.60 24.22
C PRO A 352 21.63 -2.53 22.70
N LYS A 353 22.24 -3.56 22.08
CA LYS A 353 22.46 -3.64 20.62
C LYS A 353 21.23 -4.08 19.82
N ALA A 354 20.13 -4.44 20.49
CA ALA A 354 18.89 -4.84 19.86
C ALA A 354 17.81 -3.74 19.93
N ARG A 355 18.18 -2.56 20.44
CA ARG A 355 17.32 -1.36 20.45
C ARG A 355 17.03 -0.83 19.05
N ASP A 356 17.96 -1.00 18.12
CA ASP A 356 17.77 -0.63 16.71
C ASP A 356 16.61 -1.42 16.05
N TYR A 357 16.17 -2.55 16.63
CA TYR A 357 15.00 -3.32 16.19
C TYR A 357 13.76 -3.08 17.06
N GLU A 358 13.85 -2.22 18.08
CA GLU A 358 12.76 -1.97 19.02
C GLU A 358 11.61 -1.23 18.33
N ASP A 359 11.93 -0.30 17.44
CA ASP A 359 10.94 0.45 16.68
C ASP A 359 10.18 -0.46 15.70
N ASP A 360 10.89 -1.29 14.91
CA ASP A 360 10.27 -2.33 14.05
C ASP A 360 9.33 -3.26 14.83
N LEU A 361 9.71 -3.64 16.05
CA LEU A 361 8.91 -4.54 16.89
C LEU A 361 7.67 -3.83 17.46
N ARG A 362 7.83 -2.56 17.86
CA ARG A 362 6.73 -1.71 18.30
C ARG A 362 5.77 -1.41 17.16
N ASP A 363 6.26 -1.42 15.93
CA ASP A 363 5.47 -1.13 14.75
C ASP A 363 4.40 -2.20 14.44
N GLN A 364 4.57 -3.40 14.99
CA GLN A 364 3.71 -4.55 14.73
C GLN A 364 2.49 -4.60 15.65
N TRP A 365 1.38 -5.17 15.14
CA TRP A 365 0.17 -5.45 15.94
C TRP A 365 0.44 -6.31 17.19
N GLN A 366 1.45 -7.18 17.13
CA GLN A 366 1.80 -8.07 18.23
C GLN A 366 2.59 -7.37 19.35
N SER A 367 2.91 -6.08 19.18
CA SER A 367 3.52 -5.26 20.22
C SER A 367 2.69 -5.26 21.49
N ARG A 368 3.36 -5.30 22.64
CA ARG A 368 2.69 -5.23 23.95
C ARG A 368 1.86 -3.96 24.10
N THR A 369 2.32 -2.86 23.49
CA THR A 369 1.68 -1.56 23.56
C THR A 369 0.34 -1.54 22.79
N HIS A 370 0.24 -2.31 21.71
CA HIS A 370 -0.95 -2.34 20.84
C HIS A 370 -1.90 -3.50 21.12
N ARG A 371 -1.66 -4.27 22.20
CA ARG A 371 -2.36 -5.53 22.48
C ARG A 371 -3.90 -5.41 22.52
N ASP A 372 -4.43 -4.32 23.03
CA ASP A 372 -5.89 -4.15 23.12
C ASP A 372 -6.52 -3.75 21.78
N GLU A 373 -5.84 -2.94 20.97
CA GLU A 373 -6.24 -2.66 19.59
C GLU A 373 -6.10 -3.90 18.71
N TRP A 374 -5.07 -4.71 18.90
CA TRP A 374 -4.92 -5.98 18.19
C TRP A 374 -6.07 -6.94 18.49
N LYS A 375 -6.48 -7.06 19.76
CA LYS A 375 -7.68 -7.82 20.13
C LYS A 375 -8.93 -7.24 19.48
N ARG A 376 -9.07 -5.91 19.43
CA ARG A 376 -10.20 -5.24 18.79
C ARG A 376 -10.26 -5.56 17.29
N MET A 377 -9.14 -5.44 16.58
CA MET A 377 -9.00 -5.80 15.17
C MET A 377 -9.45 -7.24 14.91
N LEU A 378 -8.84 -8.19 15.62
CA LEU A 378 -9.15 -9.62 15.47
C LEU A 378 -10.59 -9.95 15.87
N THR A 379 -11.16 -9.25 16.86
CA THR A 379 -12.55 -9.47 17.29
C THR A 379 -13.52 -9.00 16.21
N THR A 380 -13.34 -7.80 15.66
CA THR A 380 -14.15 -7.28 14.55
C THR A 380 -14.11 -8.22 13.35
N ILE A 381 -12.92 -8.71 12.98
CA ILE A 381 -12.75 -9.66 11.88
C ILE A 381 -13.48 -10.99 12.19
N ALA A 382 -13.22 -11.57 13.37
CA ALA A 382 -13.81 -12.85 13.75
C ALA A 382 -15.34 -12.80 13.82
N GLU A 383 -15.89 -11.74 14.41
CA GLU A 383 -17.34 -11.55 14.51
C GLU A 383 -17.98 -11.28 13.16
N THR A 384 -17.29 -10.61 12.23
CA THR A 384 -17.80 -10.42 10.87
C THR A 384 -17.98 -11.75 10.14
N GLN A 385 -17.06 -12.70 10.34
CA GLN A 385 -17.13 -14.02 9.70
C GLN A 385 -18.03 -15.02 10.45
N GLU A 386 -17.94 -15.11 11.79
CA GLU A 386 -18.75 -16.07 12.57
C GLU A 386 -20.25 -15.75 12.50
N ASN A 387 -20.62 -14.47 12.33
CA ASN A 387 -22.02 -14.05 12.37
C ASN A 387 -22.65 -13.92 10.98
N ARG A 388 -21.90 -14.13 9.89
CA ARG A 388 -22.38 -13.87 8.53
C ARG A 388 -21.82 -14.88 7.52
N PRO A 389 -22.49 -15.08 6.37
CA PRO A 389 -21.96 -15.93 5.31
C PRO A 389 -20.76 -15.31 4.56
N ASN A 390 -20.21 -14.19 5.04
CA ASN A 390 -19.00 -13.59 4.48
C ASN A 390 -17.76 -14.47 4.73
N ARG A 391 -16.73 -14.24 3.94
CA ARG A 391 -15.39 -14.81 4.13
C ARG A 391 -14.39 -13.68 4.16
N VAL A 392 -13.56 -13.63 5.20
CA VAL A 392 -12.56 -12.57 5.37
C VAL A 392 -11.17 -13.11 5.03
N THR A 393 -10.39 -12.33 4.28
CA THR A 393 -8.97 -12.57 4.06
C THR A 393 -8.19 -11.29 4.26
N LEU A 394 -7.13 -11.38 5.05
CA LEU A 394 -6.22 -10.28 5.31
C LEU A 394 -5.08 -10.34 4.29
N LEU A 395 -4.73 -9.21 3.71
CA LEU A 395 -3.58 -9.01 2.84
C LEU A 395 -2.62 -8.05 3.54
N SER A 396 -1.36 -8.43 3.67
CA SER A 396 -0.38 -7.63 4.40
C SER A 396 0.99 -7.57 3.76
N GLY A 397 1.72 -6.50 4.08
CA GLY A 397 3.04 -6.16 3.59
C GLY A 397 4.08 -6.05 4.71
N GLU A 398 4.93 -5.04 4.60
CA GLU A 398 5.92 -4.55 5.57
C GLU A 398 7.12 -5.46 5.88
N ILE A 399 6.89 -6.71 6.29
CA ILE A 399 7.95 -7.52 6.93
C ILE A 399 9.05 -8.08 6.00
N HIS A 400 9.13 -7.61 4.76
CA HIS A 400 10.07 -8.01 3.70
C HIS A 400 10.15 -9.53 3.44
N LEU A 401 9.08 -10.25 3.78
CA LEU A 401 8.99 -11.71 3.76
C LEU A 401 7.64 -12.15 3.19
N ALA A 402 7.63 -13.27 2.48
CA ALA A 402 6.39 -13.95 2.12
C ALA A 402 6.01 -14.98 3.20
N THR A 403 4.74 -14.97 3.62
CA THR A 403 4.22 -15.96 4.56
C THR A 403 2.69 -16.06 4.49
N ARG A 404 2.12 -17.01 5.24
CA ARG A 404 0.68 -17.05 5.48
C ARG A 404 0.34 -17.49 6.89
N GLY A 405 -0.80 -17.01 7.37
CA GLY A 405 -1.39 -17.35 8.66
C GLY A 405 -2.86 -17.73 8.54
N GLU A 406 -3.35 -18.46 9.52
CA GLU A 406 -4.76 -18.79 9.67
C GLU A 406 -5.20 -18.56 11.11
N MET A 407 -6.33 -17.88 11.29
CA MET A 407 -7.06 -17.83 12.55
C MET A 407 -8.27 -18.75 12.46
N LYS A 408 -8.26 -19.83 13.25
CA LYS A 408 -9.39 -20.73 13.38
C LYS A 408 -10.43 -20.15 14.32
N LEU A 409 -11.64 -19.91 13.80
CA LEU A 409 -12.78 -19.34 14.52
C LEU A 409 -13.55 -20.39 15.34
N LYS A 410 -14.51 -19.93 16.16
CA LYS A 410 -15.31 -20.78 17.05
C LYS A 410 -16.24 -21.73 16.27
N ASP A 411 -16.75 -21.26 15.13
CA ASP A 411 -17.56 -22.05 14.19
C ASP A 411 -16.72 -22.99 13.30
N ARG A 412 -15.39 -23.03 13.52
CA ARG A 412 -14.37 -23.78 12.77
C ARG A 412 -14.03 -23.22 11.39
N SER A 413 -14.63 -22.13 10.96
CA SER A 413 -14.18 -21.41 9.75
C SER A 413 -12.78 -20.82 9.96
N LEU A 414 -12.12 -20.50 8.86
CA LEU A 414 -10.76 -19.97 8.86
C LEU A 414 -10.77 -18.53 8.33
N VAL A 415 -10.11 -17.62 9.04
CA VAL A 415 -9.69 -16.34 8.48
C VAL A 415 -8.26 -16.54 7.99
N HIS A 416 -8.02 -16.28 6.71
CA HIS A 416 -6.69 -16.34 6.13
C HIS A 416 -6.00 -14.98 6.26
N GLN A 417 -4.70 -14.99 6.54
CA GLN A 417 -3.81 -13.87 6.26
C GLN A 417 -2.77 -14.31 5.26
N LEU A 418 -2.60 -13.52 4.21
CA LEU A 418 -1.64 -13.73 3.15
C LEU A 418 -0.68 -12.54 3.17
N VAL A 419 0.61 -12.82 3.30
CA VAL A 419 1.65 -11.79 3.36
C VAL A 419 2.51 -11.91 2.12
N SER A 420 2.67 -10.82 1.41
CA SER A 420 3.56 -10.70 0.27
C SER A 420 4.26 -9.36 0.39
N SER A 421 5.53 -9.41 0.80
CA SER A 421 6.30 -8.22 1.14
C SER A 421 7.70 -8.30 0.56
N GLY A 422 8.09 -7.21 -0.11
CA GLY A 422 9.33 -7.01 -0.84
C GLY A 422 9.19 -7.27 -2.34
N ILE A 423 8.46 -6.44 -3.09
CA ILE A 423 8.51 -6.53 -4.56
C ILE A 423 9.87 -6.03 -5.10
N SER A 424 10.46 -5.03 -4.45
CA SER A 424 11.79 -4.52 -4.78
C SER A 424 12.74 -4.51 -3.58
N HIS A 425 12.20 -4.53 -2.36
CA HIS A 425 12.99 -4.61 -1.14
C HIS A 425 13.79 -5.90 -1.06
N ARG A 426 15.07 -5.78 -0.72
CA ARG A 426 15.91 -6.96 -0.54
C ARG A 426 15.43 -7.72 0.70
N ALA A 427 15.30 -9.03 0.57
CA ALA A 427 14.86 -9.83 1.69
C ALA A 427 15.83 -9.74 2.88
N PRO A 428 15.33 -9.83 4.12
CA PRO A 428 16.17 -9.79 5.30
C PRO A 428 17.07 -11.03 5.38
N PRO A 429 18.09 -11.04 6.25
CA PRO A 429 19.00 -12.17 6.38
C PRO A 429 18.26 -13.49 6.70
N LYS A 430 18.70 -14.61 6.09
CA LYS A 430 18.10 -15.95 6.30
C LYS A 430 17.97 -16.35 7.78
N ALA A 431 18.89 -15.90 8.62
CA ALA A 431 18.85 -16.14 10.06
C ALA A 431 17.60 -15.52 10.72
N TYR A 432 17.19 -14.33 10.27
CA TYR A 432 15.99 -13.65 10.77
C TYR A 432 14.72 -14.45 10.41
N ALA A 433 14.58 -14.85 9.15
CA ALA A 433 13.46 -15.70 8.69
C ALA A 433 13.40 -17.04 9.44
N LEU A 434 14.56 -17.63 9.77
CA LEU A 434 14.64 -18.85 10.59
C LEU A 434 14.15 -18.60 12.03
N VAL A 435 14.55 -17.51 12.66
CA VAL A 435 14.09 -17.14 14.01
C VAL A 435 12.57 -16.95 14.03
N LEU A 436 12.02 -16.20 13.07
CA LEU A 436 10.56 -16.03 12.93
C LEU A 436 9.85 -17.36 12.70
N THR A 437 10.43 -18.24 11.87
CA THR A 437 9.90 -19.60 11.63
C THR A 437 9.86 -20.44 12.92
N LEU A 438 10.85 -20.31 13.80
CA LEU A 438 10.88 -20.99 15.09
C LEU A 438 9.83 -20.42 16.06
N LEU A 439 9.73 -19.09 16.17
CA LEU A 439 8.74 -18.41 17.02
C LEU A 439 7.30 -18.69 16.57
N ALA A 440 7.06 -18.74 15.27
CA ALA A 440 5.76 -19.08 14.70
C ALA A 440 5.22 -20.45 15.16
N ARG A 441 6.10 -21.40 15.50
CA ARG A 441 5.68 -22.73 16.02
C ARG A 441 5.10 -22.67 17.43
N LEU A 442 5.46 -21.65 18.22
CA LEU A 442 4.90 -21.43 19.56
C LEU A 442 3.47 -20.87 19.47
N GLY A 443 3.20 -20.08 18.43
CA GLY A 443 1.92 -19.41 18.20
C GLY A 443 1.62 -18.31 19.22
N GLU A 444 0.87 -17.29 18.79
CA GLU A 444 0.23 -16.34 19.70
C GLU A 444 -1.27 -16.29 19.39
N SER A 445 -2.12 -16.31 20.41
CA SER A 445 -3.57 -16.27 20.22
C SER A 445 -4.17 -15.34 21.26
N PRO A 446 -4.30 -14.04 20.95
CA PRO A 446 -4.77 -13.04 21.93
C PRO A 446 -6.27 -13.19 22.24
N LEU A 447 -7.03 -13.88 21.38
CA LEU A 447 -8.46 -14.13 21.56
C LEU A 447 -8.75 -15.56 22.08
N PRO A 448 -9.51 -15.71 23.18
CA PRO A 448 -9.91 -17.03 23.68
C PRO A 448 -10.71 -17.83 22.65
N GLY A 449 -10.31 -19.09 22.43
CA GLY A 449 -10.98 -20.02 21.52
C GLY A 449 -10.72 -19.77 20.03
N ARG A 450 -9.94 -18.73 19.67
CA ARG A 450 -9.61 -18.40 18.28
C ARG A 450 -8.10 -18.48 18.07
N LYS A 451 -7.64 -19.65 17.61
CA LYS A 451 -6.20 -19.96 17.53
C LYS A 451 -5.61 -19.45 16.23
N ILE A 452 -4.51 -18.71 16.32
CA ILE A 452 -3.70 -18.29 15.16
C ILE A 452 -2.55 -19.26 14.97
N ARG A 453 -2.29 -19.64 13.71
CA ARG A 453 -1.15 -20.45 13.31
C ARG A 453 -0.56 -19.91 12.02
N MET A 454 0.77 -19.83 11.98
CA MET A 454 1.49 -19.54 10.75
C MET A 454 1.77 -20.85 10.01
N HIS A 455 1.70 -20.80 8.69
CA HIS A 455 1.84 -21.96 7.82
C HIS A 455 2.85 -21.67 6.72
N ARG A 456 3.48 -22.73 6.24
CA ARG A 456 4.20 -22.67 4.95
C ARG A 456 3.18 -22.34 3.86
N MET A 457 3.62 -21.53 2.89
CA MET A 457 2.92 -21.45 1.61
C MET A 457 3.03 -22.81 0.89
N PRO A 458 2.09 -23.16 0.02
CA PRO A 458 2.20 -24.37 -0.80
C PRO A 458 3.54 -24.38 -1.54
N SER A 459 4.21 -25.53 -1.59
CA SER A 459 5.54 -25.74 -2.22
C SER A 459 6.74 -24.97 -1.61
N ALA A 460 6.52 -23.87 -0.88
CA ALA A 460 7.58 -23.10 -0.23
C ALA A 460 8.27 -23.89 0.89
N HIS A 461 9.58 -23.76 1.06
CA HIS A 461 10.38 -24.57 2.00
C HIS A 461 10.19 -24.23 3.50
N THR A 462 9.94 -22.97 3.82
CA THR A 462 9.88 -22.42 5.19
C THR A 462 8.57 -21.66 5.43
N ILE A 463 8.27 -21.32 6.69
CA ILE A 463 7.04 -20.57 7.03
C ILE A 463 7.18 -19.13 6.54
N TYR A 464 8.33 -18.52 6.82
CA TYR A 464 8.74 -17.23 6.26
C TYR A 464 9.75 -17.49 5.17
N VAL A 465 9.50 -16.94 3.99
CA VAL A 465 10.39 -17.01 2.83
C VAL A 465 11.03 -15.65 2.62
N GLU A 466 12.36 -15.63 2.66
CA GLU A 466 13.22 -14.48 2.47
C GLU A 466 13.61 -14.26 1.01
N GLU A 467 12.60 -13.99 0.19
CA GLU A 467 12.78 -13.69 -1.24
C GLU A 467 11.87 -12.55 -1.65
N ARG A 468 12.28 -11.78 -2.66
CA ARG A 468 11.37 -10.82 -3.28
C ARG A 468 10.19 -11.54 -3.89
N ASN A 469 9.02 -10.92 -3.82
CA ASN A 469 7.79 -11.60 -4.20
C ASN A 469 6.66 -10.64 -4.57
N TYR A 470 5.66 -11.20 -5.25
CA TYR A 470 4.32 -10.65 -5.33
C TYR A 470 3.30 -11.78 -5.19
N MET A 471 2.05 -11.44 -4.92
CA MET A 471 0.96 -12.39 -4.79
C MET A 471 -0.12 -12.13 -5.84
N ILE A 472 -0.73 -13.20 -6.33
CA ILE A 472 -1.93 -13.16 -7.17
C ILE A 472 -3.06 -13.83 -6.41
N LEU A 473 -4.16 -13.10 -6.20
CA LEU A 473 -5.45 -13.67 -5.83
C LEU A 473 -6.27 -13.90 -7.09
N ALA A 474 -6.94 -15.05 -7.16
CA ALA A 474 -7.82 -15.39 -8.26
C ALA A 474 -9.18 -15.87 -7.72
N ARG A 475 -10.25 -15.36 -8.33
CA ARG A 475 -11.60 -15.93 -8.27
C ARG A 475 -11.85 -16.69 -9.57
N ASP A 476 -12.36 -17.92 -9.44
CA ASP A 476 -12.86 -18.76 -10.55
C ASP A 476 -14.29 -19.17 -10.16
N GLY A 477 -15.28 -18.51 -10.77
CA GLY A 477 -16.67 -18.57 -10.32
C GLY A 477 -16.85 -18.09 -8.88
N SER A 478 -17.07 -19.02 -7.93
CA SER A 478 -17.16 -18.73 -6.49
C SER A 478 -15.90 -19.04 -5.71
N ASP A 479 -14.95 -19.77 -6.31
CA ASP A 479 -13.79 -20.30 -5.61
C ASP A 479 -12.67 -19.27 -5.61
N TRP A 480 -12.06 -19.06 -4.44
CA TRP A 480 -10.96 -18.14 -4.26
C TRP A 480 -9.65 -18.88 -4.02
N SER A 481 -8.59 -18.38 -4.61
CA SER A 481 -7.25 -18.92 -4.42
C SER A 481 -6.18 -17.86 -4.41
N ALA A 482 -5.00 -18.21 -3.89
CA ALA A 482 -3.80 -17.39 -3.94
C ALA A 482 -2.58 -18.18 -4.40
N VAL A 483 -1.68 -17.50 -5.10
CA VAL A 483 -0.33 -17.97 -5.45
C VAL A 483 0.67 -16.84 -5.21
N TRP A 484 1.90 -17.19 -4.87
CA TRP A 484 3.02 -16.26 -4.80
C TRP A 484 3.99 -16.57 -5.94
N ASP A 485 4.57 -15.53 -6.52
CA ASP A 485 5.77 -15.66 -7.34
C ASP A 485 6.95 -15.25 -6.45
N LEU A 486 7.79 -16.22 -6.09
CA LEU A 486 8.97 -16.02 -5.27
C LEU A 486 10.18 -15.89 -6.20
N GLU A 487 11.08 -14.95 -5.92
CA GLU A 487 12.19 -14.63 -6.83
C GLU A 487 13.03 -15.86 -7.22
N ASP A 488 13.42 -16.69 -6.24
CA ASP A 488 14.31 -17.83 -6.42
C ASP A 488 13.54 -19.16 -6.48
N GLN A 489 12.54 -19.34 -5.61
CA GLN A 489 11.71 -20.55 -5.57
C GLN A 489 10.66 -20.62 -6.69
N GLY A 490 10.39 -19.51 -7.38
CA GLY A 490 9.40 -19.42 -8.44
C GLY A 490 7.97 -19.44 -7.90
N ARG A 491 7.02 -19.81 -8.78
CA ARG A 491 5.60 -19.81 -8.45
C ARG A 491 5.22 -20.95 -7.50
N THR A 492 4.52 -20.61 -6.42
CA THR A 492 3.99 -21.59 -5.47
C THR A 492 2.81 -22.36 -6.05
N ASP A 493 2.52 -23.54 -5.48
CA ASP A 493 1.24 -24.22 -5.74
C ASP A 493 0.06 -23.36 -5.28
N ARG A 494 -1.12 -23.63 -5.84
CA ARG A 494 -2.35 -22.91 -5.52
C ARG A 494 -2.81 -23.17 -4.09
N LEU A 495 -3.01 -22.11 -3.32
CA LEU A 495 -3.69 -22.15 -2.03
C LEU A 495 -5.19 -21.90 -2.23
N SER A 496 -6.05 -22.84 -1.83
CA SER A 496 -7.50 -22.60 -1.74
C SER A 496 -7.83 -21.73 -0.52
N LEU A 497 -8.75 -20.77 -0.70
CA LEU A 497 -9.20 -19.84 0.34
C LEU A 497 -10.71 -20.01 0.65
N ALA A 498 -11.25 -21.21 0.43
CA ALA A 498 -12.67 -21.56 0.60
C ALA A 498 -13.20 -21.40 2.03
#